data_AF-A0A1Y4BSI2-F1
#
_entry.id   AF-A0A1Y4BSI2-F1
#
_cell.length_a   1.000
_cell.length_b   1.000
_cell.length_c   1.000
_cell.angle_alpha   90.00
_cell.angle_beta   90.00
_cell.angle_gamma   90.00
#
_symmetry.space_group_name_H-M   'P 1'
#
loop_
_entity.id
_entity.type
_entity.pdbx_description
1 polymer ?
#
loop_
_entity_poly.entity_id
_entity_poly.type
_entity_poly.pdbx_seq_one_letter_code
_entity_poly.pdbx_strand_id
1 'polypeptide(L)'
;MLKFIVLCFAALAVLSPLFLIGIRSYTGQRAKRALGINVLSFFACLVLAAVVGIGGSASGAGLAEGLKYVGAALAVGLSGIGGGIAVASSASAALGAISENDKAFGKALIFVGLAEGVALYGLIVALLLLFV
;
A
#
# COMPACT_ATOMS: atom_id res chain seq x y z
N MET A 1 -14.59 15.44 -17.15
CA MET A 1 -15.52 14.34 -16.79
C MET A 1 -14.82 12.99 -16.74
N LEU A 2 -14.16 12.53 -17.83
CA LEU A 2 -13.47 11.22 -17.86
C LEU A 2 -12.37 11.05 -16.79
N LYS A 3 -11.57 12.10 -16.53
CA LYS A 3 -10.54 12.12 -15.48
C LYS A 3 -11.09 11.85 -14.07
N PHE A 4 -12.24 12.43 -13.73
CA PHE A 4 -12.88 12.25 -12.41
C PHE A 4 -13.45 10.84 -12.25
N ILE A 5 -14.02 10.26 -13.31
CA ILE A 5 -14.55 8.90 -13.31
C ILE A 5 -13.43 7.88 -13.07
N VAL A 6 -12.29 8.04 -13.73
CA VAL A 6 -11.13 7.16 -13.52
C VAL A 6 -10.47 7.37 -12.17
N LEU A 7 -10.46 8.59 -11.64
CA LEU A 7 -9.97 8.87 -10.29
C LEU A 7 -10.85 8.21 -9.22
N CYS A 8 -12.17 8.21 -9.40
CA CYS A 8 -13.10 7.44 -8.57
C CYS A 8 -12.87 5.92 -8.71
N PHE A 9 -12.64 5.40 -9.92
CA PHE A 9 -12.33 3.99 -10.14
C PHE A 9 -11.01 3.57 -9.49
N ALA A 10 -9.97 4.40 -9.60
CA ALA A 10 -8.69 4.18 -8.95
C ALA A 10 -8.82 4.20 -7.42
N ALA A 11 -9.57 5.16 -6.86
CA ALA A 11 -9.86 5.21 -5.43
C ALA A 11 -10.63 3.96 -4.94
N LEU A 12 -11.62 3.50 -5.71
CA LEU A 12 -12.36 2.27 -5.41
C LEU A 12 -11.48 1.03 -5.52
N ALA A 13 -10.57 0.97 -6.50
CA ALA A 13 -9.61 -0.13 -6.64
C ALA A 13 -8.64 -0.20 -5.44
N VAL A 14 -8.19 0.95 -4.92
CA VAL A 14 -7.32 1.06 -3.73
C VAL A 14 -8.05 0.73 -2.43
N LEU A 15 -9.35 1.02 -2.32
CA LEU A 15 -10.20 0.69 -1.15
C LEU A 15 -10.77 -0.74 -1.19
N SER A 16 -10.85 -1.36 -2.37
CA SER A 16 -11.34 -2.73 -2.54
C SER A 16 -10.60 -3.83 -1.75
N PRO A 17 -9.27 -3.76 -1.47
CA PRO A 17 -8.61 -4.80 -0.69
C PRO A 17 -9.07 -4.80 0.77
N LEU A 18 -9.32 -3.64 1.37
CA LEU A 18 -9.88 -3.52 2.73
C LEU A 18 -11.28 -4.14 2.81
N PHE A 19 -12.12 -3.89 1.80
CA PHE A 19 -13.50 -4.39 1.76
C PHE A 19 -13.56 -5.91 1.50
N LEU A 20 -12.74 -6.43 0.59
CA LEU A 20 -12.69 -7.87 0.26
C LEU A 20 -12.05 -8.71 1.38
N ILE A 21 -11.05 -8.18 2.09
CA ILE A 21 -10.44 -8.84 3.25
C ILE A 21 -11.42 -8.85 4.43
N GLY A 22 -12.17 -7.76 4.66
CA GLY A 22 -13.20 -7.69 5.68
C GLY A 22 -14.33 -8.70 5.49
N ILE A 23 -14.86 -8.84 4.26
CA ILE A 23 -15.93 -9.80 3.95
C ILE A 23 -15.42 -11.25 4.05
N ARG A 24 -14.17 -11.52 3.64
CA ARG A 24 -13.61 -12.88 3.69
C ARG A 24 -13.14 -13.34 5.06
N SER A 25 -12.90 -12.42 5.99
CA SER A 25 -12.71 -12.75 7.41
C SER A 25 -13.95 -13.45 7.99
N TYR A 26 -15.14 -13.13 7.48
CA TYR A 26 -16.41 -13.77 7.85
C TYR A 26 -16.73 -15.06 7.06
N THR A 27 -16.11 -15.31 5.90
CA THR A 27 -16.43 -16.45 5.01
C THR A 27 -15.39 -17.59 4.99
N GLY A 28 -14.29 -17.47 5.74
CA GLY A 28 -13.28 -18.54 5.87
C GLY A 28 -12.46 -18.85 4.61
N GLN A 29 -12.54 -18.01 3.56
CA GLN A 29 -11.80 -18.24 2.32
C GLN A 29 -10.40 -17.59 2.33
N ARG A 30 -9.42 -18.30 1.76
CA ARG A 30 -7.99 -17.92 1.74
C ARG A 30 -7.78 -16.50 1.19
N ALA A 31 -7.28 -15.59 2.04
CA ALA A 31 -6.94 -14.20 1.71
C ALA A 31 -6.00 -14.08 0.49
N LYS A 32 -5.17 -15.10 0.22
CA LYS A 32 -4.24 -15.14 -0.93
C LYS A 32 -4.92 -14.96 -2.29
N ARG A 33 -6.14 -15.48 -2.47
CA ARG A 33 -6.90 -15.32 -3.73
C ARG A 33 -7.46 -13.90 -3.88
N ALA A 34 -7.86 -13.25 -2.80
CA ALA A 34 -8.35 -11.87 -2.81
C ALA A 34 -7.22 -10.89 -3.15
N LEU A 35 -6.04 -11.11 -2.59
CA LEU A 35 -4.86 -10.29 -2.85
C LEU A 35 -4.42 -10.39 -4.32
N GLY A 36 -4.47 -11.59 -4.91
CA GLY A 36 -4.20 -11.79 -6.34
C GLY A 36 -5.20 -11.07 -7.27
N ILE A 37 -6.49 -11.10 -6.95
CA ILE A 37 -7.52 -10.37 -7.71
C ILE A 37 -7.32 -8.86 -7.59
N ASN A 38 -6.95 -8.37 -6.41
CA ASN A 38 -6.70 -6.95 -6.19
C ASN A 38 -5.48 -6.44 -6.99
N VAL A 39 -4.36 -7.17 -6.93
CA VAL A 39 -3.16 -6.87 -7.73
C VAL A 39 -3.50 -6.87 -9.23
N LEU A 40 -4.23 -7.87 -9.71
CA LEU A 40 -4.67 -7.94 -11.10
C LEU A 40 -5.56 -6.74 -11.49
N SER A 41 -6.52 -6.36 -10.63
CA SER A 41 -7.40 -5.21 -10.87
C SER A 41 -6.64 -3.88 -10.90
N PHE A 42 -5.60 -3.73 -10.07
CA PHE A 42 -4.73 -2.56 -10.05
C PHE A 42 -3.94 -2.41 -11.36
N PHE A 43 -3.26 -3.48 -11.80
CA PHE A 43 -2.51 -3.46 -13.06
C PHE A 43 -3.42 -3.33 -14.29
N ALA A 44 -4.61 -3.94 -14.29
CA ALA A 44 -5.60 -3.74 -15.35
C ALA A 44 -6.08 -2.28 -15.43
N CYS A 45 -6.31 -1.63 -14.29
CA CYS A 45 -6.65 -0.22 -14.23
C CYS A 45 -5.50 0.67 -14.72
N LEU A 46 -4.24 0.32 -14.41
CA LEU A 46 -3.06 1.06 -14.85
C LEU A 46 -2.89 1.00 -16.39
N VAL A 47 -3.09 -0.18 -16.99
CA VAL A 47 -3.07 -0.36 -18.44
C VAL A 47 -4.21 0.42 -19.11
N LEU A 48 -5.43 0.34 -18.58
CA LEU A 48 -6.57 1.13 -19.08
C LEU A 48 -6.31 2.63 -19.00
N ALA A 49 -5.75 3.12 -17.90
CA ALA A 49 -5.42 4.54 -17.74
C ALA A 49 -4.36 5.01 -18.76
N ALA A 50 -3.40 4.15 -19.09
CA ALA A 50 -2.38 4.41 -20.11
C ALA A 50 -2.98 4.43 -21.53
N VAL A 51 -3.81 3.44 -21.89
CA VAL A 51 -4.43 3.32 -23.21
C VAL A 51 -5.44 4.44 -23.48
N VAL A 52 -6.18 4.87 -22.46
CA VAL A 52 -7.19 5.95 -22.57
C VAL A 52 -6.55 7.36 -22.57
N GLY A 53 -5.22 7.48 -22.48
CA GLY A 53 -4.53 8.76 -22.61
C GLY A 53 -4.83 9.75 -21.47
N ILE A 54 -5.08 9.23 -20.26
CA ILE A 54 -5.47 10.04 -19.09
C ILE A 54 -4.26 10.78 -18.49
N GLY A 55 -3.04 10.31 -18.78
CA GLY A 55 -1.84 11.13 -18.69
C GLY A 55 -2.00 12.29 -19.65
N GLY A 56 -2.26 13.50 -19.13
CA GLY A 56 -2.42 14.67 -19.99
C GLY A 56 -1.25 14.81 -20.96
N SER A 57 -1.50 15.34 -22.16
CA SER A 57 -0.45 15.67 -23.12
C SER A 57 0.70 16.34 -22.39
N ALA A 58 1.91 15.74 -22.45
CA ALA A 58 3.12 16.21 -21.78
C ALA A 58 3.52 17.58 -22.33
N SER A 59 2.79 18.60 -21.92
CA SER A 59 2.98 19.98 -22.31
C SER A 59 3.89 20.58 -21.25
N GLY A 60 5.19 20.23 -21.31
CA GLY A 60 6.23 20.87 -20.50
C GLY A 60 6.76 20.12 -19.27
N ALA A 61 6.22 18.95 -18.90
CA ALA A 61 6.83 18.11 -17.85
C ALA A 61 7.90 17.21 -18.47
N GLY A 62 9.18 17.50 -18.21
CA GLY A 62 10.31 16.71 -18.71
C GLY A 62 10.30 15.27 -18.17
N LEU A 63 10.99 14.37 -18.86
CA LEU A 63 11.15 12.95 -18.45
C LEU A 63 11.61 12.82 -16.98
N ALA A 64 12.43 13.76 -16.51
CA ALA A 64 12.87 13.83 -15.11
C ALA A 64 11.70 13.93 -14.11
N GLU A 65 10.69 14.77 -14.38
CA GLU A 65 9.53 14.93 -13.50
C GLU A 65 8.66 13.67 -13.46
N GLY A 66 8.50 13.01 -14.61
CA GLY A 66 7.78 11.73 -14.68
C GLY A 66 8.48 10.62 -13.88
N LEU A 67 9.81 10.55 -13.96
CA LEU A 67 10.61 9.59 -13.20
C LEU A 67 10.56 9.84 -11.69
N LYS A 68 10.42 11.10 -11.23
CA LYS A 68 10.21 11.43 -9.81
C LYS A 68 8.94 10.78 -9.27
N TYR A 69 7.82 10.86 -10.00
CA TYR A 69 6.56 10.24 -9.57
C TYR A 69 6.63 8.72 -9.53
N VAL A 70 7.30 8.10 -10.51
CA VAL A 70 7.51 6.64 -10.52
C VAL A 70 8.39 6.22 -9.35
N GLY A 71 9.48 6.94 -9.09
CA GLY A 71 10.36 6.71 -7.94
C GLY A 71 9.63 6.81 -6.61
N ALA A 72 8.80 7.85 -6.43
CA ALA A 72 7.99 8.04 -5.23
C ALA A 72 7.00 6.88 -5.01
N ALA A 73 6.30 6.44 -6.08
CA ALA A 73 5.36 5.32 -6.01
C ALA A 73 6.05 3.99 -5.63
N LEU A 74 7.23 3.72 -6.20
CA LEU A 74 8.01 2.51 -5.89
C LEU A 74 8.56 2.53 -4.46
N ALA A 75 9.03 3.70 -3.99
CA ALA A 75 9.56 3.86 -2.63
C ALA A 75 8.50 3.50 -1.57
N VAL A 76 7.28 4.05 -1.70
CA VAL A 76 6.17 3.70 -0.78
C VAL A 76 5.73 2.25 -0.96
N GLY A 77 5.54 1.80 -2.20
CA GLY A 77 4.98 0.48 -2.49
C GLY A 77 5.85 -0.67 -1.97
N LEU A 78 7.15 -0.66 -2.28
CA LEU A 78 8.07 -1.74 -1.88
C LEU A 78 8.33 -1.72 -0.37
N SER A 79 8.48 -0.53 0.21
CA SER A 79 8.65 -0.35 1.65
C SER A 79 7.42 -0.83 2.43
N GLY A 80 6.21 -0.51 1.97
CA GLY A 80 4.97 -0.97 2.58
C GLY A 80 4.81 -2.49 2.56
N ILE A 81 5.25 -3.17 1.50
CA ILE A 81 5.27 -4.64 1.43
C ILE A 81 6.23 -5.21 2.49
N GLY A 82 7.46 -4.70 2.55
CA GLY A 82 8.46 -5.15 3.52
C GLY A 82 8.02 -4.89 4.97
N GLY A 83 7.52 -3.69 5.26
CA GLY A 83 6.98 -3.31 6.56
C GLY A 83 5.77 -4.17 6.95
N GLY A 84 4.83 -4.41 6.03
CA GLY A 84 3.66 -5.26 6.28
C GLY A 84 4.02 -6.70 6.65
N ILE A 85 5.04 -7.28 5.99
CA ILE A 85 5.53 -8.63 6.32
C ILE A 85 6.17 -8.65 7.71
N ALA A 86 7.00 -7.66 8.02
CA ALA A 86 7.65 -7.56 9.33
C ALA A 86 6.61 -7.37 10.46
N VAL A 87 5.65 -6.47 10.25
CA VAL A 87 4.58 -6.18 11.22
C VAL A 87 3.68 -7.40 11.45
N ALA A 88 3.32 -8.15 10.41
CA ALA A 88 2.50 -9.36 10.57
C ALA A 88 3.16 -10.40 11.50
N SER A 89 4.48 -10.56 11.40
CA SER A 89 5.24 -11.48 12.26
C SER A 89 5.46 -10.94 13.67
N SER A 90 5.79 -9.65 13.82
CA SER A 90 6.06 -9.07 15.14
C SER A 90 4.78 -8.88 15.96
N ALA A 91 3.68 -8.47 15.32
CA ALA A 91 2.40 -8.26 15.99
C ALA A 91 1.78 -9.57 16.49
N SER A 92 1.90 -10.66 15.73
CA SER A 92 1.37 -11.97 16.16
C SER A 92 2.13 -12.52 17.37
N ALA A 93 3.46 -12.41 17.39
CA ALA A 93 4.28 -12.77 18.54
C ALA A 93 4.00 -11.85 19.75
N ALA A 94 3.84 -10.55 19.52
CA ALA A 94 3.49 -9.58 20.55
C ALA A 94 2.16 -9.91 21.23
N LEU A 95 1.11 -10.21 20.46
CA LEU A 95 -0.20 -10.57 21.00
C LEU A 95 -0.15 -11.88 21.81
N GLY A 96 0.63 -12.86 21.37
CA GLY A 96 0.87 -14.09 22.13
C GLY A 96 1.51 -13.80 23.49
N ALA A 97 2.57 -13.00 23.53
CA ALA A 97 3.23 -12.63 24.78
C ALA A 97 2.34 -11.78 25.71
N ILE A 98 1.52 -10.88 25.14
CA ILE A 98 0.55 -10.09 25.91
C ILE A 98 -0.49 -11.01 26.55
N SER A 99 -0.95 -12.06 25.85
CA SER A 99 -1.95 -12.99 26.40
C SER A 99 -1.47 -13.77 27.62
N GLU A 100 -0.14 -13.94 27.77
CA GLU A 100 0.46 -14.61 28.92
C GLU A 100 0.90 -13.61 30.02
N ASN A 101 1.25 -12.39 29.64
CA ASN A 101 1.67 -11.35 30.57
C ASN A 101 1.31 -9.94 30.08
N ASP A 102 0.23 -9.38 30.63
CA ASP A 102 -0.23 -8.02 30.30
C ASP A 102 0.83 -6.94 30.54
N LYS A 103 1.77 -7.16 31.48
CA LYS A 103 2.88 -6.22 31.74
C LYS A 103 3.86 -6.12 30.56
N ALA A 104 3.83 -7.07 29.62
CA ALA A 104 4.65 -7.06 28.42
C ALA A 104 4.13 -6.10 27.34
N PHE A 105 2.89 -5.59 27.44
CA PHE A 105 2.24 -4.75 26.43
C PHE A 105 3.11 -3.59 25.93
N GLY A 106 3.67 -2.80 26.85
CA GLY A 106 4.48 -1.64 26.48
C GLY A 106 5.76 -2.01 25.73
N LYS A 107 6.42 -3.12 26.11
CA LYS A 107 7.64 -3.60 25.42
C LYS A 107 7.29 -4.19 24.06
N ALA A 108 6.18 -4.90 23.97
CA ALA A 108 5.70 -5.51 22.75
C ALA A 108 5.36 -4.45 21.68
N LEU A 109 4.71 -3.34 22.08
CA LEU A 109 4.42 -2.22 21.18
C LEU A 109 5.66 -1.57 20.57
N ILE A 110 6.78 -1.50 21.30
CA ILE A 110 8.03 -0.93 20.77
C ILE A 110 8.53 -1.77 19.59
N PHE A 111 8.53 -3.10 19.70
CA PHE A 111 8.99 -3.98 18.62
C PHE A 111 8.08 -3.95 17.39
N VAL A 112 6.76 -3.85 17.60
CA VAL A 112 5.79 -3.71 16.50
C VAL A 112 5.96 -2.35 15.80
N GLY A 113 6.09 -1.27 16.57
CA GLY A 113 6.30 0.07 16.02
C GLY A 113 7.63 0.21 15.28
N LEU A 114 8.70 -0.42 15.77
CA LEU A 114 9.99 -0.49 15.06
C LEU A 114 9.86 -1.22 13.72
N ALA A 115 9.04 -2.28 13.64
CA ALA A 115 8.77 -2.98 12.38
C ALA A 115 7.96 -2.10 11.40
N GLU A 116 7.01 -1.29 11.90
CA GLU A 116 6.24 -0.34 11.08
C GLU A 116 7.12 0.82 10.56
N GLY A 117 8.14 1.21 11.30
CA GLY A 117 9.08 2.28 10.91
C GLY A 117 9.68 2.08 9.51
N VAL A 118 9.85 0.84 9.06
CA VAL A 118 10.31 0.53 7.70
C VAL A 118 9.38 1.10 6.64
N ALA A 119 8.05 1.01 6.83
CA ALA A 119 7.04 1.57 5.94
C ALA A 119 7.06 3.11 5.94
N LEU A 120 7.27 3.72 7.11
CA LEU A 120 7.36 5.17 7.25
C LEU A 120 8.59 5.74 6.54
N TYR A 121 9.72 5.03 6.55
CA TYR A 121 10.89 5.46 5.78
C TYR A 121 10.63 5.52 4.27
N GLY A 122 9.84 4.58 3.71
CA GLY A 122 9.43 4.65 2.31
C GLY A 122 8.56 5.87 2.00
N LEU A 123 7.68 6.25 2.93
CA LEU A 123 6.88 7.47 2.82
C LEU A 123 7.75 8.73 2.89
N ILE A 124 8.73 8.78 3.80
CA ILE A 124 9.67 9.92 3.88
C ILE A 124 10.46 10.07 2.57
N VAL A 125 11.00 8.98 2.03
CA VAL A 125 11.72 9.00 0.75
C VAL A 125 10.83 9.49 -0.39
N ALA A 126 9.58 9.05 -0.44
CA ALA A 126 8.63 9.51 -1.45
C ALA A 126 8.33 11.01 -1.32
N LEU A 127 8.14 11.53 -0.11
CA LEU A 127 7.95 12.97 0.12
C LEU A 127 9.19 13.76 -0.30
N LEU A 128 10.40 13.26 0.03
CA LEU A 128 11.64 13.89 -0.43
C LEU A 128 11.71 13.94 -1.96
N LEU A 129 11.38 12.86 -2.67
CA LEU A 129 11.37 12.85 -4.14
C LEU A 129 10.32 13.78 -4.76
N LEU A 130 9.22 14.06 -4.06
CA LEU A 130 8.18 14.97 -4.55
C LEU A 130 8.50 16.45 -4.29
N PHE A 131 9.21 16.75 -3.21
CA PHE A 131 9.50 18.12 -2.81
C PHE A 131 10.91 18.62 -3.14
N VAL A 132 11.83 17.71 -3.51
CA VAL A 132 13.15 18.05 -4.06
C VAL A 132 13.07 18.24 -5.58
#